data_AF-A0A8T5SY81-F1
#
_entry.id   AF-A0A8T5SY81-F1
#
_cell.length_a   1.000
_cell.length_b   1.000
_cell.length_c   1.000
_cell.angle_alpha   90.00
_cell.angle_beta   90.00
_cell.angle_gamma   90.00
#
_symmetry.space_group_name_H-M   'P 1'
#
loop_
_entity.id
_entity.type
_entity.pdbx_description
1 polymer ?
#
loop_
_entity_poly.entity_id
_entity_poly.type
_entity_poly.pdbx_seq_one_letter_code
_entity_poly.pdbx_strand_id
1 'polypeptide(L)'
;MSETLVIEEEIVCEECGQEALVETRSDIVCRNCGVVKDKIYYGTHFIERSTDSSRMGSPESRRGKSTYFRFYDAEAGMDRDRYRRMWNAEHSIYDAIQENKSRLLGILTRIGLTENQKNEIMFELNKIYSDAKRTNQKITNIFLIACALTIKYLKNKGHATSISDIVKIFKEHKCKLSAKAVRDYILENNISYKVSSAEEFIPKYMGKLRSNDDFRRKLEEIDPQDELKADKVLTTIEKLALKLSQIKSNGRKPSTFSVSCILLASNLVGQRFMGEELLTKEEISRVCKIPSTTLREHCRFLTSHLQLNI
;
A
#
# COMPACT_ATOMS: atom_id res chain seq x y z
N MET A 1 -15.19 -8.46 15.35
CA MET A 1 -15.96 -9.16 16.39
C MET A 1 -17.14 -8.28 16.70
N SER A 2 -18.22 -8.53 15.97
CA SER A 2 -19.55 -7.97 16.24
C SER A 2 -19.98 -8.52 17.59
N GLU A 3 -20.14 -7.64 18.58
CA GLU A 3 -20.87 -7.96 19.81
C GLU A 3 -22.32 -8.19 19.40
N THR A 4 -22.65 -9.46 19.14
CA THR A 4 -24.02 -9.92 19.10
C THR A 4 -24.55 -9.79 20.51
N LEU A 5 -25.33 -8.74 20.78
CA LEU A 5 -26.15 -8.68 21.98
C LEU A 5 -27.20 -9.79 21.83
N VAL A 6 -26.91 -10.94 22.42
CA VAL A 6 -27.88 -12.02 22.59
C VAL A 6 -28.83 -11.56 23.70
N ILE A 7 -29.97 -10.99 23.29
CA ILE A 7 -31.13 -10.85 24.17
C ILE A 7 -32.00 -12.08 23.87
N GLU A 8 -31.72 -13.18 24.56
CA GLU A 8 -32.65 -14.31 24.65
C GLU A 8 -33.71 -13.96 25.70
N GLU A 9 -34.65 -13.10 25.32
CA GLU A 9 -35.97 -13.06 25.97
C GLU A 9 -36.90 -13.87 25.06
N GLU A 10 -37.43 -14.99 25.56
CA GLU A 10 -38.43 -15.80 24.85
C GLU A 10 -39.64 -14.89 24.55
N ILE A 11 -39.78 -14.48 23.29
CA ILE A 11 -40.76 -13.47 22.89
C ILE A 11 -42.13 -14.15 22.71
N VAL A 12 -42.82 -14.39 23.83
CA VAL A 12 -44.18 -14.96 23.83
C VAL A 12 -45.22 -13.86 23.57
N CYS A 13 -46.30 -14.21 22.87
CA CYS A 13 -47.46 -13.32 22.71
C CYS A 13 -48.31 -13.31 24.00
N GLU A 14 -48.57 -12.12 24.55
CA GLU A 14 -49.33 -11.93 25.81
C GLU A 14 -50.79 -12.40 25.72
N GLU A 15 -51.37 -12.40 24.51
CA GLU A 15 -52.80 -12.67 24.30
C GLU A 15 -53.10 -14.15 23.98
N CYS A 16 -52.20 -14.84 23.28
CA CYS A 16 -52.43 -16.25 22.91
C CYS A 16 -51.43 -17.23 23.54
N GLY A 17 -50.42 -16.73 24.27
CA GLY A 17 -49.41 -17.55 24.95
C GLY A 17 -48.51 -18.37 24.02
N GLN A 18 -48.55 -18.12 22.70
CA GLN A 18 -47.77 -18.86 21.71
C GLN A 18 -46.55 -18.06 21.21
N GLU A 19 -45.46 -18.78 20.96
CA GLU A 19 -44.21 -18.28 20.37
C GLU A 19 -44.32 -18.20 18.83
N ALA A 20 -45.27 -17.41 18.33
CA ALA A 20 -45.50 -17.26 16.90
C ALA A 20 -45.49 -15.79 16.49
N LEU A 21 -44.42 -15.06 16.82
CA LEU A 21 -44.22 -13.69 16.35
C LEU A 21 -43.49 -13.69 15.00
N VAL A 22 -44.01 -12.91 14.06
CA VAL A 22 -43.48 -12.73 12.71
C VAL A 22 -43.15 -11.26 12.54
N GLU A 23 -41.91 -10.98 12.14
CA GLU A 23 -41.51 -9.64 11.73
C GLU A 23 -42.12 -9.32 10.37
N THR A 24 -42.90 -8.24 10.32
CA THR A 24 -43.37 -7.59 9.10
C THR A 24 -42.51 -6.35 8.83
N ARG A 25 -42.67 -5.69 7.68
CA ARG A 25 -41.85 -4.53 7.26
C ARG A 25 -41.79 -3.35 8.24
N SER A 26 -42.71 -3.25 9.19
CA SER A 26 -42.75 -2.15 10.17
C SER A 26 -43.04 -2.60 11.59
N ASP A 27 -43.44 -3.86 11.81
CA ASP A 27 -44.09 -4.30 13.03
C ASP A 27 -43.81 -5.78 13.32
N ILE A 28 -43.71 -6.13 14.59
CA ILE A 28 -43.65 -7.51 15.09
C ILE A 28 -45.08 -7.93 15.41
N VAL A 29 -45.60 -8.92 14.68
CA VAL A 29 -47.01 -9.32 14.77
C VAL A 29 -47.13 -10.78 15.13
N CYS A 30 -48.06 -11.12 16.04
CA CYS A 30 -48.38 -12.52 16.30
C CYS A 30 -49.14 -13.12 15.11
N ARG A 31 -48.62 -14.24 14.58
CA ARG A 31 -49.21 -14.96 13.44
C ARG A 31 -50.57 -15.56 13.75
N ASN A 32 -50.85 -15.86 15.02
CA ASN A 32 -52.07 -16.55 15.41
C ASN A 32 -53.22 -15.58 15.74
N CYS A 33 -52.97 -14.54 16.54
CA CYS A 33 -54.01 -13.59 16.95
C CYS A 33 -53.93 -12.22 16.25
N GLY A 34 -52.88 -11.94 15.48
CA GLY A 34 -52.71 -10.68 14.75
C GLY A 34 -52.31 -9.48 15.62
N VAL A 35 -52.02 -9.69 16.90
CA VAL A 35 -51.63 -8.62 17.83
C VAL A 35 -50.24 -8.11 17.48
N VAL A 36 -50.11 -6.78 17.37
CA VAL A 36 -48.84 -6.09 17.16
C VAL A 36 -48.17 -5.92 18.52
N LYS A 37 -47.02 -6.59 18.72
CA LYS A 37 -46.26 -6.52 19.97
C LYS A 37 -45.38 -5.27 20.01
N ASP A 38 -44.69 -4.98 18.91
CA ASP A 38 -43.77 -3.84 18.84
C ASP A 38 -43.66 -3.32 17.40
N LYS A 39 -43.21 -2.08 17.25
CA LYS A 39 -42.92 -1.46 15.96
C LYS A 39 -41.44 -1.56 15.66
N ILE A 40 -41.10 -2.19 14.55
CA ILE A 40 -39.73 -2.17 14.04
C ILE A 40 -39.53 -0.88 13.27
N TYR A 41 -38.90 0.07 13.94
CA TYR A 41 -38.25 1.17 13.24
C TYR A 41 -36.96 0.63 12.65
N TYR A 42 -37.02 0.12 11.41
CA TYR A 42 -35.82 0.08 10.58
C TYR A 42 -35.41 1.53 10.41
N GLY A 43 -34.45 1.98 11.22
CA GLY A 43 -33.86 3.31 11.06
C GLY A 43 -33.53 3.40 9.59
N THR A 44 -34.28 4.24 8.85
CA THR A 44 -34.19 4.34 7.40
C THR A 44 -32.72 4.38 7.10
N HIS A 45 -32.19 3.36 6.41
CA HIS A 45 -30.76 3.28 6.07
C HIS A 45 -30.33 4.69 5.77
N PHE A 46 -29.49 5.29 6.62
CA PHE A 46 -29.11 6.69 6.46
C PHE A 46 -28.58 6.79 5.04
N ILE A 47 -29.40 7.31 4.12
CA ILE A 47 -28.99 7.46 2.75
C ILE A 47 -27.99 8.59 2.88
N GLU A 48 -26.71 8.29 2.70
CA GLU A 48 -25.61 9.25 2.76
C GLU A 48 -25.75 10.24 1.59
N ARG A 49 -26.79 11.06 1.60
CA ARG A 49 -26.90 12.24 0.76
C ARG A 49 -26.21 13.35 1.53
N SER A 50 -25.02 13.68 1.06
CA SER A 50 -24.10 14.64 1.68
C SER A 50 -24.69 16.05 1.85
N THR A 51 -25.81 16.36 1.22
CA THR A 51 -26.42 17.69 1.15
C THR A 51 -27.77 17.83 1.86
N ASP A 52 -28.29 16.78 2.50
CA ASP A 52 -29.68 16.79 2.99
C ASP A 52 -29.82 17.43 4.38
N SER A 53 -30.81 18.31 4.53
CA SER A 53 -31.17 18.96 5.80
C SER A 53 -31.61 17.97 6.89
N SER A 54 -31.94 16.74 6.49
CA SER A 54 -32.29 15.63 7.38
C SER A 54 -31.08 14.97 8.06
N ARG A 55 -29.85 15.38 7.75
CA ARG A 55 -28.62 14.83 8.34
C ARG A 55 -28.43 15.34 9.78
N MET A 56 -28.97 14.59 10.74
CA MET A 56 -28.81 14.90 12.18
C MET A 56 -27.56 14.26 12.83
N GLY A 57 -26.82 13.44 12.09
CA GLY A 57 -25.60 12.78 12.57
C GLY A 57 -24.55 12.63 11.48
N SER A 58 -23.27 12.67 11.87
CA SER A 58 -22.17 12.25 10.98
C SER A 58 -21.87 10.78 11.25
N PRO A 59 -21.65 9.94 10.22
CA PRO A 59 -21.16 8.57 10.40
C PRO A 59 -19.70 8.61 10.85
N GLU A 60 -19.45 9.07 12.07
CA GLU A 60 -18.16 8.99 12.71
C GLU A 60 -18.13 7.81 13.67
N SER A 61 -16.95 7.17 13.73
CA SER A 61 -16.62 6.13 14.70
C SER A 61 -17.02 6.56 16.12
N ARG A 62 -17.40 5.60 16.98
CA ARG A 62 -17.91 5.66 18.39
C ARG A 62 -17.32 6.74 19.36
N ARG A 63 -16.41 7.63 18.95
CA ARG A 63 -15.72 8.65 19.75
C ARG A 63 -15.55 10.01 19.04
N GLY A 64 -16.40 10.40 18.09
CA GLY A 64 -16.44 11.79 17.61
C GLY A 64 -16.83 12.71 18.77
N LYS A 65 -15.89 13.52 19.28
CA LYS A 65 -16.07 14.33 20.50
C LYS A 65 -16.28 15.82 20.25
N SER A 66 -16.21 16.29 19.01
CA SER A 66 -16.36 17.71 18.71
C SER A 66 -16.93 17.96 17.32
N THR A 67 -17.77 18.97 17.23
CA THR A 67 -18.18 19.64 15.99
C THR A 67 -17.27 20.85 15.77
N TYR A 68 -16.91 21.15 14.53
CA TYR A 68 -16.13 22.35 14.21
C TYR A 68 -17.05 23.44 13.65
N PHE A 69 -16.77 24.69 14.01
CA PHE A 69 -17.50 25.86 13.50
C PHE A 69 -16.73 26.48 12.35
N ARG A 70 -17.24 26.45 11.12
CA ARG A 70 -16.64 27.19 10.00
C ARG A 70 -17.43 28.48 9.77
N PHE A 71 -16.74 29.62 9.81
CA PHE A 71 -17.37 30.90 9.51
C PHE A 71 -17.59 31.02 7.99
N TYR A 72 -18.85 31.01 7.58
CA TYR A 72 -19.27 31.52 6.28
C TYR A 72 -19.90 32.89 6.53
N ASP A 73 -19.20 33.90 6.04
CA ASP A 73 -19.58 35.32 5.98
C ASP A 73 -19.71 36.13 7.27
N ALA A 74 -19.34 37.40 7.10
CA ALA A 74 -18.62 38.21 8.05
C ALA A 74 -19.46 39.42 8.47
N GLU A 75 -20.38 39.26 9.42
CA GLU A 75 -21.18 40.40 9.91
C GLU A 75 -21.40 40.46 11.43
N ALA A 76 -20.95 39.47 12.21
CA ALA A 76 -21.10 39.52 13.67
C ALA A 76 -19.94 40.27 14.35
N GLY A 77 -20.20 41.47 14.82
CA GLY A 77 -19.29 42.37 15.53
C GLY A 77 -18.90 41.94 16.96
N MET A 78 -18.42 40.72 17.16
CA MET A 78 -17.83 40.31 18.44
C MET A 78 -16.41 39.72 18.28
N ASP A 79 -15.45 40.41 18.90
CA ASP A 79 -14.11 39.97 19.32
C ASP A 79 -13.36 39.04 18.34
N ARG A 80 -13.24 39.45 17.08
CA ARG A 80 -12.59 38.70 15.98
C ARG A 80 -11.22 38.16 16.39
N ASP A 81 -10.44 38.90 17.16
CA ASP A 81 -9.08 38.51 17.54
C ASP A 81 -9.04 37.39 18.57
N ARG A 82 -9.96 37.38 19.53
CA ARG A 82 -10.07 36.29 20.52
C ARG A 82 -10.48 34.99 19.84
N TYR A 83 -11.47 35.05 18.95
CA TYR A 83 -11.93 33.90 18.19
C TYR A 83 -10.91 33.46 17.13
N ARG A 84 -10.19 34.38 16.49
CA ARG A 84 -9.09 34.05 15.58
C ARG A 84 -7.93 33.37 16.29
N ARG A 85 -7.59 33.80 17.52
CA ARG A 85 -6.58 33.11 18.35
C ARG A 85 -7.03 31.71 18.76
N MET A 86 -8.29 31.55 19.16
CA MET A 86 -8.87 30.25 19.49
C MET A 86 -8.91 29.33 18.27
N TRP A 87 -9.38 29.85 17.13
CA TRP A 87 -9.38 29.16 15.83
C TRP A 87 -7.97 28.73 15.43
N ASN A 88 -6.99 29.64 15.49
CA ASN A 88 -5.60 29.33 15.14
C ASN A 88 -4.97 28.32 16.12
N ALA A 89 -5.34 28.35 17.41
CA ALA A 89 -4.86 27.38 18.39
C ALA A 89 -5.47 25.99 18.18
N GLU A 90 -6.77 25.92 17.88
CA GLU A 90 -7.48 24.67 17.58
C GLU A 90 -7.08 24.11 16.21
N HIS A 91 -6.92 24.98 15.20
CA HIS A 91 -6.37 24.65 13.89
C HIS A 91 -4.92 24.22 14.00
N SER A 92 -4.05 24.88 14.77
CA SER A 92 -2.64 24.43 14.88
C SER A 92 -2.50 22.97 15.31
N ILE A 93 -3.39 22.49 16.19
CA ILE A 93 -3.41 21.10 16.66
C ILE A 93 -4.10 20.17 15.64
N TYR A 94 -5.24 20.60 15.08
CA TYR A 94 -5.99 19.81 14.10
C TYR A 94 -5.26 19.71 12.75
N ASP A 95 -4.70 20.82 12.28
CA ASP A 95 -3.83 20.94 11.12
C ASP A 95 -2.60 20.07 11.29
N ALA A 96 -1.94 20.02 12.45
CA ALA A 96 -0.78 19.12 12.60
C ALA A 96 -1.15 17.64 12.38
N ILE A 97 -2.32 17.19 12.83
CA ILE A 97 -2.78 15.81 12.64
C ILE A 97 -3.26 15.59 11.19
N GLN A 98 -4.03 16.52 10.63
CA GLN A 98 -4.54 16.44 9.26
C GLN A 98 -3.46 16.66 8.21
N GLU A 99 -2.44 17.49 8.48
CA GLU A 99 -1.26 17.72 7.65
C GLU A 99 -0.40 16.47 7.62
N ASN A 100 -0.18 15.82 8.78
CA ASN A 100 0.51 14.53 8.80
C ASN A 100 -0.27 13.46 8.02
N LYS A 101 -1.61 13.44 8.15
CA LYS A 101 -2.48 12.53 7.39
C LYS A 101 -2.45 12.81 5.89
N SER A 102 -2.62 14.06 5.47
CA SER A 102 -2.62 14.46 4.06
C SER A 102 -1.26 14.27 3.42
N ARG A 103 -0.17 14.55 4.15
CA ARG A 103 1.19 14.25 3.74
C ARG A 103 1.42 12.75 3.58
N LEU A 104 0.91 11.94 4.51
CA LEU A 104 1.01 10.48 4.39
C LEU A 104 0.21 9.96 3.18
N LEU A 105 -1.02 10.44 2.97
CA LEU A 105 -1.81 10.11 1.78
C LEU A 105 -1.10 10.55 0.48
N GLY A 106 -0.44 11.71 0.47
CA GLY A 106 0.39 12.17 -0.63
C GLY A 106 1.57 11.23 -0.90
N ILE A 107 2.27 10.76 0.15
CA ILE A 107 3.35 9.77 0.04
C ILE A 107 2.82 8.46 -0.54
N LEU A 108 1.70 7.94 -0.01
CA LEU A 108 1.10 6.69 -0.48
C LEU A 108 0.62 6.78 -1.94
N THR A 109 0.09 7.95 -2.33
CA THR A 109 -0.28 8.24 -3.72
C THR A 109 0.94 8.22 -4.64
N ARG A 110 2.07 8.80 -4.20
CA ARG A 110 3.31 8.79 -4.97
C ARG A 110 3.94 7.41 -5.12
N ILE A 111 3.69 6.51 -4.16
CA ILE A 111 4.06 5.10 -4.27
C ILE A 111 3.22 4.38 -5.35
N GLY A 112 2.09 4.96 -5.76
CA GLY A 112 1.18 4.40 -6.75
C GLY A 112 0.09 3.51 -6.16
N LEU A 113 -0.21 3.66 -4.87
CA LEU A 113 -1.26 2.88 -4.21
C LEU A 113 -2.65 3.41 -4.57
N THR A 114 -3.60 2.51 -4.81
CA THR A 114 -5.00 2.89 -5.06
C THR A 114 -5.69 3.30 -3.76
N GLU A 115 -6.83 3.99 -3.86
CA GLU A 115 -7.50 4.58 -2.68
C GLU A 115 -7.86 3.52 -1.63
N ASN A 116 -8.32 2.34 -2.06
CA ASN A 116 -8.62 1.22 -1.16
C ASN A 116 -7.37 0.76 -0.39
N GLN A 117 -6.22 0.70 -1.06
CA GLN A 117 -4.95 0.27 -0.46
C GLN A 117 -4.44 1.30 0.55
N LYS A 118 -4.62 2.60 0.25
CA LYS A 118 -4.33 3.67 1.20
C LYS A 118 -5.20 3.52 2.44
N ASN A 119 -6.49 3.28 2.27
CA ASN A 119 -7.44 3.12 3.38
C ASN A 119 -7.09 1.92 4.27
N GLU A 120 -6.65 0.79 3.71
CA GLU A 120 -6.17 -0.36 4.48
C GLU A 120 -4.95 -0.01 5.35
N ILE A 121 -3.93 0.63 4.77
CA ILE A 121 -2.73 1.04 5.51
C ILE A 121 -3.09 2.07 6.59
N MET A 122 -3.94 3.04 6.27
CA MET A 122 -4.40 4.05 7.21
C MET A 122 -5.23 3.44 8.35
N PHE A 123 -6.04 2.42 8.06
CA PHE A 123 -6.80 1.69 9.07
C PHE A 123 -5.88 0.94 10.04
N GLU A 124 -4.89 0.20 9.53
CA GLU A 124 -3.89 -0.47 10.39
C GLU A 124 -3.10 0.55 11.24
N LEU A 125 -2.69 1.68 10.64
CA LEU A 125 -2.02 2.76 11.34
C LEU A 125 -2.87 3.33 12.49
N ASN A 126 -4.15 3.60 12.23
CA ASN A 126 -5.09 4.14 13.22
C ASN A 126 -5.33 3.15 14.36
N LYS A 127 -5.35 1.85 14.05
CA LYS A 127 -5.46 0.79 15.07
C LYS A 127 -4.26 0.80 16.01
N ILE A 128 -3.04 0.77 15.46
CA ILE A 128 -1.79 0.83 16.24
C ILE A 128 -1.74 2.10 17.10
N TYR A 129 -2.15 3.23 16.52
CA TYR A 129 -2.19 4.50 17.25
C TYR A 129 -3.21 4.50 18.39
N SER A 130 -4.40 3.94 18.15
CA SER A 130 -5.45 3.82 19.15
C SER A 130 -5.04 2.91 20.30
N ASP A 131 -4.34 1.81 20.00
CA ASP A 131 -3.85 0.86 21.01
C ASP A 131 -2.72 1.49 21.84
N ALA A 132 -1.76 2.18 21.20
CA ALA A 132 -0.70 2.91 21.92
C ALA A 132 -1.26 4.02 22.83
N LYS A 133 -2.32 4.71 22.40
CA LYS A 133 -3.02 5.71 23.21
C LYS A 133 -3.72 5.08 24.42
N ARG A 134 -4.24 3.85 24.29
CA ARG A 134 -4.83 3.11 25.42
C ARG A 134 -3.76 2.67 26.43
N THR A 135 -2.59 2.28 25.96
CA THR A 135 -1.47 1.83 26.81
C THR A 135 -0.57 2.96 27.31
N ASN A 136 -0.91 4.23 27.04
CA ASN A 136 -0.08 5.41 27.34
C ASN A 136 1.36 5.33 26.81
N GLN A 137 1.60 4.53 25.77
CA GLN A 137 2.90 4.44 25.13
C GLN A 137 3.11 5.62 24.17
N LYS A 138 4.25 6.31 24.30
CA LYS A 138 4.61 7.40 23.38
C LYS A 138 5.02 6.82 22.03
N ILE A 139 4.20 7.04 21.00
CA ILE A 139 4.60 6.78 19.61
C ILE A 139 5.62 7.84 19.21
N THR A 140 6.84 7.39 18.91
CA THR A 140 7.96 8.27 18.56
C THR A 140 7.89 8.83 17.15
N ASN A 141 7.39 8.07 16.16
CA ASN A 141 7.34 8.54 14.77
C ASN A 141 6.25 7.85 13.93
N ILE A 142 5.19 8.59 13.56
CA ILE A 142 4.08 8.10 12.74
C ILE A 142 4.57 7.63 11.35
N PHE A 143 5.52 8.35 10.74
CA PHE A 143 6.04 8.01 9.43
C PHE A 143 6.88 6.73 9.44
N LEU A 144 7.50 6.38 10.57
CA LEU A 144 8.24 5.12 10.72
C LEU A 144 7.28 3.93 10.66
N ILE A 145 6.19 4.01 11.43
CA ILE A 145 5.14 2.99 11.47
C ILE A 145 4.49 2.88 10.09
N ALA A 146 4.10 4.00 9.50
CA ALA A 146 3.46 4.00 8.19
C ALA A 146 4.38 3.42 7.10
N CYS A 147 5.67 3.71 7.13
CA CYS A 147 6.65 3.12 6.21
C CYS A 147 6.76 1.60 6.39
N ALA A 148 6.81 1.12 7.63
CA ALA A 148 6.83 -0.32 7.95
C ALA A 148 5.57 -1.05 7.47
N LEU A 149 4.39 -0.47 7.73
CA LEU A 149 3.11 -1.00 7.24
C LEU A 149 3.04 -1.02 5.71
N THR A 150 3.52 0.04 5.06
CA THR A 150 3.57 0.11 3.59
C THR A 150 4.47 -0.98 3.01
N ILE A 151 5.63 -1.24 3.63
CA ILE A 151 6.53 -2.33 3.23
C ILE A 151 5.85 -3.69 3.39
N LYS A 152 5.21 -3.93 4.55
CA LYS A 152 4.46 -5.16 4.83
C LYS A 152 3.38 -5.38 3.76
N TYR A 153 2.58 -4.36 3.49
CA TYR A 153 1.51 -4.41 2.50
C TYR A 153 2.04 -4.73 1.09
N LEU A 154 3.02 -3.96 0.61
CA LEU A 154 3.58 -4.13 -0.72
C LEU A 154 4.21 -5.51 -0.92
N LYS A 155 4.94 -6.01 0.09
CA LYS A 155 5.57 -7.33 0.01
C LYS A 155 4.55 -8.47 0.06
N ASN A 156 3.48 -8.34 0.84
CA ASN A 156 2.43 -9.34 0.87
C ASN A 156 1.66 -9.42 -0.45
N LYS A 157 1.55 -8.30 -1.18
CA LYS A 157 1.00 -8.26 -2.53
C LYS A 157 1.99 -8.69 -3.63
N GLY A 158 3.24 -9.04 -3.29
CA GLY A 158 4.26 -9.46 -4.25
C GLY A 158 4.88 -8.32 -5.07
N HIS A 159 4.77 -7.06 -4.60
CA HIS A 159 5.42 -5.95 -5.28
C HIS A 159 6.92 -5.89 -4.96
N ALA A 160 7.74 -5.87 -6.01
CA ALA A 160 9.20 -5.86 -5.92
C ALA A 160 9.79 -4.53 -5.44
N THR A 161 9.72 -4.32 -4.14
CA THR A 161 10.14 -3.07 -3.49
C THR A 161 11.21 -3.33 -2.45
N SER A 162 12.33 -2.62 -2.60
CA SER A 162 13.36 -2.60 -1.57
C SER A 162 12.94 -1.62 -0.48
N ILE A 163 13.29 -1.93 0.77
CA ILE A 163 13.10 -1.02 1.92
C ILE A 163 13.77 0.33 1.63
N SER A 164 14.94 0.31 0.98
CA SER A 164 15.66 1.52 0.59
C SER A 164 14.89 2.40 -0.41
N ASP A 165 14.07 1.81 -1.27
CA ASP A 165 13.33 2.54 -2.30
C ASP A 165 12.18 3.29 -1.66
N ILE A 166 11.43 2.62 -0.78
CA ILE A 166 10.30 3.24 -0.06
C ILE A 166 10.81 4.34 0.87
N VAL A 167 11.91 4.11 1.59
CA VAL A 167 12.51 5.13 2.47
C VAL A 167 12.96 6.36 1.69
N LYS A 168 13.44 6.22 0.44
CA LYS A 168 13.78 7.38 -0.41
C LYS A 168 12.54 8.23 -0.71
N ILE A 169 11.40 7.60 -1.05
CA ILE A 169 10.16 8.32 -1.30
C ILE A 169 9.72 9.09 -0.05
N PHE A 170 9.76 8.47 1.13
CA PHE A 170 9.46 9.19 2.38
C PHE A 170 10.43 10.35 2.65
N LYS A 171 11.74 10.18 2.35
CA LYS A 171 12.73 11.25 2.49
C LYS A 171 12.47 12.43 1.55
N GLU A 172 12.03 12.19 0.33
CA GLU A 172 11.65 13.24 -0.62
C GLU A 172 10.50 14.11 -0.08
N HIS A 173 9.60 13.51 0.70
CA HIS A 173 8.56 14.22 1.44
C HIS A 173 9.06 14.77 2.79
N LYS A 174 10.35 15.11 2.93
CA LYS A 174 10.96 15.70 4.13
C LYS A 174 10.84 14.86 5.42
N CYS A 175 10.60 13.55 5.33
CA CYS A 175 10.56 12.68 6.51
C CYS A 175 11.99 12.25 6.90
N LYS A 176 12.39 12.49 8.16
CA LYS A 176 13.67 12.02 8.70
C LYS A 176 13.58 10.53 9.04
N LEU A 177 13.74 9.67 8.03
CA LEU A 177 13.74 8.21 8.18
C LEU A 177 15.05 7.59 7.71
N SER A 178 15.50 6.55 8.41
CA SER A 178 16.64 5.73 7.97
C SER A 178 16.17 4.31 7.65
N ALA A 179 16.78 3.69 6.64
CA ALA A 179 16.45 2.30 6.29
C ALA A 179 16.89 1.29 7.36
N LYS A 180 17.74 1.71 8.30
CA LYS A 180 18.11 0.93 9.49
C LYS A 180 16.98 0.99 10.53
N ALA A 181 16.54 2.19 10.90
CA ALA A 181 15.44 2.37 11.86
C ALA A 181 14.15 1.64 11.44
N VAL A 182 13.81 1.66 10.14
CA VAL A 182 12.64 0.92 9.64
C VAL A 182 12.82 -0.59 9.79
N ARG A 183 14.03 -1.12 9.57
CA ARG A 183 14.31 -2.55 9.74
C ARG A 183 14.26 -2.95 11.21
N ASP A 184 14.89 -2.17 12.07
CA ASP A 184 14.91 -2.41 13.52
C ASP A 184 13.46 -2.42 14.05
N TYR A 185 12.65 -1.45 13.64
CA TYR A 185 11.22 -1.40 14.00
C TYR A 185 10.43 -2.64 13.54
N ILE A 186 10.66 -3.12 12.31
CA ILE A 186 9.98 -4.31 11.80
C ILE A 186 10.38 -5.56 12.62
N LEU A 187 11.66 -5.69 12.97
CA LEU A 187 12.16 -6.81 13.78
C LEU A 187 11.62 -6.76 15.21
N GLU A 188 11.67 -5.59 15.86
CA GLU A 188 11.17 -5.39 17.23
C GLU A 188 9.67 -5.71 17.36
N ASN A 189 8.88 -5.36 16.35
CA ASN A 189 7.43 -5.55 16.35
C ASN A 189 7.00 -6.88 15.68
N ASN A 190 7.95 -7.76 15.34
CA ASN A 190 7.70 -9.04 14.67
C ASN A 190 6.75 -8.93 13.46
N ILE A 191 6.89 -7.87 12.67
CA ILE A 191 6.03 -7.64 11.50
C ILE A 191 6.43 -8.64 10.41
N SER A 192 5.68 -9.74 10.32
CA SER A 192 5.88 -10.76 9.30
C SER A 192 5.48 -10.24 7.91
N TYR A 193 6.34 -10.46 6.93
CA TYR A 193 6.09 -10.16 5.53
C TYR A 193 6.74 -11.20 4.63
N LYS A 194 6.20 -11.39 3.42
CA LYS A 194 6.78 -12.29 2.42
C LYS A 194 8.16 -11.80 1.96
N VAL A 195 9.20 -12.65 2.07
CA VAL A 195 10.53 -12.33 1.54
C VAL A 195 10.46 -12.30 0.01
N SER A 196 10.86 -11.18 -0.59
CA SER A 196 10.82 -11.00 -2.04
C SER A 196 11.79 -11.95 -2.75
N SER A 197 11.29 -12.64 -3.78
CA SER A 197 12.13 -13.44 -4.68
C SER A 197 12.81 -12.57 -5.72
N ALA A 198 13.86 -13.09 -6.37
CA ALA A 198 14.53 -12.37 -7.46
C ALA A 198 13.62 -12.21 -8.70
N GLU A 199 12.72 -13.17 -8.93
CA GLU A 199 11.71 -13.15 -9.99
C GLU A 199 10.84 -11.89 -9.95
N GLU A 200 10.37 -11.50 -8.75
CA GLU A 200 9.53 -10.33 -8.56
C GLU A 200 10.22 -9.05 -9.08
N PHE A 201 11.55 -8.94 -8.96
CA PHE A 201 12.31 -7.77 -9.39
C PHE A 201 12.57 -7.68 -10.89
N ILE A 202 12.45 -8.78 -11.64
CA ILE A 202 12.79 -8.80 -13.07
C ILE A 202 11.90 -7.83 -13.88
N PRO A 203 10.56 -7.87 -13.78
CA PRO A 203 9.70 -6.95 -14.53
C PRO A 203 9.99 -5.48 -14.24
N LYS A 204 10.33 -5.16 -12.98
CA LYS A 204 10.68 -3.79 -12.56
C LYS A 204 11.94 -3.28 -13.25
N TYR A 205 12.99 -4.10 -13.36
CA TYR A 205 14.24 -3.69 -14.00
C TYR A 205 14.13 -3.75 -15.53
N MET A 206 13.39 -4.71 -16.08
CA MET A 206 13.05 -4.74 -17.51
C MET A 206 12.27 -3.50 -17.93
N GLY A 207 11.30 -3.05 -17.12
CA GLY A 207 10.59 -1.79 -17.35
C GLY A 207 11.52 -0.57 -17.45
N LYS A 208 12.56 -0.51 -16.60
CA LYS A 208 13.58 0.55 -16.66
C LYS A 208 14.45 0.48 -17.92
N LEU A 209 14.79 -0.72 -18.37
CA LEU A 209 15.53 -0.91 -19.61
C LEU A 209 14.66 -0.53 -20.81
N ARG A 210 13.38 -0.93 -20.80
CA ARG A 210 12.39 -0.55 -21.82
C ARG A 210 12.15 0.95 -21.90
N SER A 211 12.29 1.68 -20.80
CA SER A 211 12.15 3.15 -20.78
C SER A 211 13.44 3.91 -21.12
N ASN A 212 14.57 3.22 -21.34
CA ASN A 212 15.83 3.88 -21.67
C ASN A 212 15.97 4.05 -23.19
N ASP A 213 16.01 5.29 -23.65
CA ASP A 213 16.13 5.65 -25.06
C ASP A 213 17.43 5.15 -25.68
N ASP A 214 18.55 5.17 -24.94
CA ASP A 214 19.84 4.68 -25.44
C ASP A 214 19.77 3.19 -25.81
N PHE A 215 19.02 2.42 -25.02
CA PHE A 215 18.86 0.99 -25.24
C PHE A 215 17.89 0.70 -26.39
N ARG A 216 16.82 1.52 -26.52
CA ARG A 216 15.91 1.44 -27.67
C ARG A 216 16.64 1.74 -28.97
N ARG A 217 17.43 2.81 -29.02
CA ARG A 217 18.23 3.18 -30.19
C ARG A 217 19.17 2.06 -30.60
N LYS A 218 19.88 1.44 -29.66
CA LYS A 218 20.70 0.26 -29.97
C LYS A 218 19.87 -0.87 -30.58
N LEU A 219 18.72 -1.20 -29.99
CA LEU A 219 17.83 -2.25 -30.51
C LEU A 219 17.26 -1.91 -31.90
N GLU A 220 17.06 -0.63 -32.21
CA GLU A 220 16.61 -0.13 -33.51
C GLU A 220 17.75 -0.13 -34.55
N GLU A 221 18.98 0.24 -34.15
CA GLU A 221 20.18 0.21 -35.00
C GLU A 221 20.53 -1.22 -35.46
N ILE A 222 20.19 -2.20 -34.64
CA ILE A 222 20.39 -3.62 -34.90
C ILE A 222 19.55 -4.12 -36.08
N ASP A 223 18.33 -3.60 -36.27
CA ASP A 223 17.48 -3.97 -37.41
C ASP A 223 16.40 -2.89 -37.66
N PRO A 224 16.60 -1.97 -38.62
CA PRO A 224 15.74 -0.79 -38.82
C PRO A 224 14.35 -1.10 -39.40
N GLN A 225 14.03 -2.37 -39.67
CA GLN A 225 12.84 -2.78 -40.43
C GLN A 225 11.67 -3.29 -39.58
N ASP A 226 11.79 -3.49 -38.27
CA ASP A 226 10.71 -4.18 -37.52
C ASP A 226 10.71 -3.93 -35.99
N GLU A 227 9.95 -2.93 -35.50
CA GLU A 227 9.75 -2.66 -34.06
C GLU A 227 9.23 -3.90 -33.30
N LEU A 228 8.47 -4.77 -33.97
CA LEU A 228 7.95 -6.03 -33.43
C LEU A 228 9.07 -7.03 -33.08
N LYS A 229 10.30 -6.87 -33.60
CA LYS A 229 11.45 -7.71 -33.23
C LYS A 229 12.12 -7.23 -31.94
N ALA A 230 12.23 -5.93 -31.71
CA ALA A 230 12.82 -5.39 -30.48
C ALA A 230 12.04 -5.87 -29.24
N ASP A 231 10.70 -5.83 -29.30
CA ASP A 231 9.86 -6.36 -28.24
C ASP A 231 9.97 -7.88 -28.05
N LYS A 232 10.17 -8.64 -29.15
CA LYS A 232 10.45 -10.09 -29.06
C LYS A 232 11.79 -10.36 -28.38
N VAL A 233 12.83 -9.59 -28.69
CA VAL A 233 14.15 -9.70 -28.04
C VAL A 233 14.02 -9.42 -26.54
N LEU A 234 13.38 -8.32 -26.16
CA LEU A 234 13.14 -7.96 -24.76
C LEU A 234 12.34 -9.02 -23.99
N THR A 235 11.29 -9.55 -24.63
CA THR A 235 10.47 -10.62 -24.05
C THR A 235 11.25 -11.92 -23.89
N THR A 236 12.18 -12.20 -24.81
CA THR A 236 13.07 -13.37 -24.73
C THR A 236 14.07 -13.22 -23.59
N ILE A 237 14.66 -12.03 -23.42
CA ILE A 237 15.54 -11.70 -22.30
C ILE A 237 14.79 -11.87 -20.98
N GLU A 238 13.57 -11.34 -20.88
CA GLU A 238 12.73 -11.44 -19.68
C GLU A 238 12.43 -12.92 -19.31
N LYS A 239 12.03 -13.74 -20.29
CA LYS A 239 11.78 -15.17 -20.09
C LYS A 239 13.03 -15.93 -19.64
N LEU A 240 14.19 -15.64 -20.24
CA LEU A 240 15.45 -16.28 -19.85
C LEU A 240 15.91 -15.81 -18.47
N ALA A 241 15.76 -14.53 -18.15
CA ALA A 241 16.08 -13.99 -16.83
C ALA A 241 15.23 -14.65 -15.74
N LEU A 242 13.94 -14.88 -16.00
CA LEU A 242 13.05 -15.59 -15.08
C LEU A 242 13.55 -17.02 -14.81
N LYS A 243 13.94 -17.76 -15.86
CA LYS A 243 14.53 -19.09 -15.69
C LYS A 243 15.83 -19.05 -14.89
N LEU A 244 16.71 -18.09 -15.16
CA LEU A 244 17.97 -17.93 -14.41
C LEU A 244 17.73 -17.57 -12.94
N SER A 245 16.67 -16.83 -12.64
CA SER A 245 16.37 -16.41 -11.27
C SER A 245 15.86 -17.53 -10.36
N GLN A 246 15.49 -18.68 -10.93
CA GLN A 246 15.16 -19.91 -10.19
C GLN A 246 16.40 -20.57 -9.57
N ILE A 247 17.61 -20.19 -10.01
CA ILE A 247 18.85 -20.65 -9.40
C ILE A 247 18.93 -20.13 -7.96
N LYS A 248 19.24 -21.02 -7.02
CA LYS A 248 19.36 -20.67 -5.59
C LYS A 248 20.38 -19.54 -5.40
N SER A 249 19.90 -18.42 -4.86
CA SER A 249 20.69 -17.19 -4.73
C SER A 249 21.77 -17.25 -3.64
N ASN A 250 21.74 -18.25 -2.75
CA ASN A 250 22.70 -18.48 -1.66
C ASN A 250 23.01 -17.21 -0.85
N GLY A 251 21.98 -16.54 -0.33
CA GLY A 251 22.11 -15.35 0.53
C GLY A 251 22.40 -14.04 -0.20
N ARG A 252 22.46 -14.06 -1.54
CA ARG A 252 22.62 -12.84 -2.34
C ARG A 252 21.35 -11.99 -2.34
N LYS A 253 21.54 -10.67 -2.38
CA LYS A 253 20.42 -9.72 -2.41
C LYS A 253 19.56 -9.95 -3.66
N PRO A 254 18.24 -10.22 -3.53
CA PRO A 254 17.38 -10.56 -4.66
C PRO A 254 17.37 -9.51 -5.77
N SER A 255 17.43 -8.23 -5.40
CA SER A 255 17.40 -7.12 -6.35
C SER A 255 18.67 -7.00 -7.20
N THR A 256 19.85 -7.33 -6.66
CA THR A 256 21.10 -7.30 -7.45
C THR A 256 21.22 -8.57 -8.27
N PHE A 257 20.81 -9.70 -7.71
CA PHE A 257 20.77 -10.98 -8.39
C PHE A 257 19.86 -10.96 -9.64
N SER A 258 18.67 -10.36 -9.54
CA SER A 258 17.76 -10.21 -10.68
C SER A 258 18.38 -9.42 -11.83
N VAL A 259 19.12 -8.35 -11.54
CA VAL A 259 19.80 -7.54 -12.57
C VAL A 259 20.93 -8.31 -13.22
N SER A 260 21.67 -9.12 -12.45
CA SER A 260 22.68 -10.03 -13.01
C SER A 260 22.09 -11.12 -13.89
N CYS A 261 20.90 -11.64 -13.54
CA CYS A 261 20.16 -12.57 -14.41
C CYS A 261 19.77 -11.91 -15.73
N ILE A 262 19.29 -10.66 -15.68
CA ILE A 262 18.96 -9.88 -16.90
C ILE A 262 20.19 -9.63 -17.76
N LEU A 263 21.32 -9.21 -17.16
CA LEU A 263 22.57 -9.00 -17.89
C LEU A 263 23.04 -10.28 -18.59
N LEU A 264 23.02 -11.41 -17.89
CA LEU A 264 23.43 -12.69 -18.46
C LEU A 264 22.48 -13.16 -19.56
N ALA A 265 21.16 -13.05 -19.35
CA ALA A 265 20.16 -13.34 -20.37
C ALA A 265 20.35 -12.45 -21.61
N SER A 266 20.61 -11.16 -21.42
CA SER A 266 20.89 -10.21 -22.49
C SER A 266 22.12 -10.61 -23.30
N ASN A 267 23.20 -11.04 -22.65
CA ASN A 267 24.42 -11.45 -23.34
C ASN A 267 24.23 -12.76 -24.12
N LEU A 268 23.50 -13.74 -23.56
CA LEU A 268 23.16 -14.98 -24.27
C LEU A 268 22.28 -14.73 -25.50
N VAL A 269 21.33 -13.80 -25.39
CA VAL A 269 20.49 -13.37 -26.51
C VAL A 269 21.32 -12.62 -27.55
N GLY A 270 22.15 -11.66 -27.14
CA GLY A 270 23.06 -10.94 -28.04
C GLY A 270 23.98 -11.87 -28.83
N GLN A 271 24.60 -12.84 -28.16
CA GLN A 271 25.45 -13.83 -28.84
C GLN A 271 24.69 -14.64 -29.89
N ARG A 272 23.41 -14.96 -29.64
CA ARG A 272 22.58 -15.74 -30.57
C ARG A 272 22.11 -14.93 -31.79
N PHE A 273 21.83 -13.63 -31.62
CA PHE A 273 21.29 -12.79 -32.69
C PHE A 273 22.36 -11.97 -33.43
N MET A 274 23.45 -11.59 -32.76
CA MET A 274 24.46 -10.64 -33.27
C MET A 274 25.89 -11.16 -33.19
N GLY A 275 26.14 -12.25 -32.47
CA GLY A 275 27.50 -12.72 -32.18
C GLY A 275 28.25 -11.86 -31.16
N GLU A 276 27.62 -10.81 -30.59
CA GLU A 276 28.23 -9.87 -29.64
C GLU A 276 27.37 -9.67 -28.38
N GLU A 277 27.94 -9.03 -27.35
CA GLU A 277 27.21 -8.71 -26.11
C GLU A 277 26.23 -7.55 -26.32
N LEU A 278 24.94 -7.78 -26.08
CA LEU A 278 23.91 -6.75 -26.27
C LEU A 278 23.98 -5.61 -25.22
N LEU A 279 24.30 -5.94 -23.97
CA LEU A 279 24.35 -4.97 -22.87
C LEU A 279 25.66 -5.08 -22.12
N THR A 280 26.35 -3.96 -21.99
CA THR A 280 27.55 -3.91 -21.17
C THR A 280 27.19 -3.78 -19.68
N LYS A 281 28.09 -4.24 -18.82
CA LYS A 281 27.95 -4.11 -17.35
C LYS A 281 27.79 -2.65 -16.92
N GLU A 282 28.46 -1.74 -17.61
CA GLU A 282 28.45 -0.31 -17.31
C GLU A 282 27.12 0.33 -17.66
N GLU A 283 26.50 -0.08 -18.77
CA GLU A 283 25.18 0.38 -19.18
C GLU A 283 24.10 -0.07 -18.19
N ILE A 284 24.04 -1.36 -17.87
CA ILE A 284 23.08 -1.87 -16.88
C ILE A 284 23.33 -1.25 -15.50
N SER A 285 24.59 -1.08 -15.10
CA SER A 285 24.95 -0.41 -13.84
C SER A 285 24.39 1.01 -13.77
N ARG A 286 24.53 1.79 -14.86
CA ARG A 286 23.99 3.15 -14.98
C ARG A 286 22.46 3.18 -14.89
N VAL A 287 21.78 2.32 -15.65
CA VAL A 287 20.30 2.29 -15.69
C VAL A 287 19.70 1.80 -14.38
N CYS A 288 20.24 0.71 -13.83
CA CYS A 288 19.68 0.07 -12.64
C CYS A 288 20.18 0.70 -11.33
N LYS A 289 21.22 1.56 -11.38
CA LYS A 289 21.90 2.17 -10.23
C LYS A 289 22.45 1.12 -9.26
N ILE A 290 23.13 0.10 -9.80
CA ILE A 290 23.76 -0.99 -9.05
C ILE A 290 25.24 -1.02 -9.41
N PRO A 291 26.18 -1.12 -8.45
CA PRO A 291 27.60 -1.16 -8.75
C PRO A 291 27.99 -2.29 -9.71
N SER A 292 28.78 -1.97 -10.72
CA SER A 292 29.28 -2.93 -11.72
C SER A 292 30.13 -4.06 -11.11
N THR A 293 30.83 -3.79 -10.02
CA THR A 293 31.62 -4.79 -9.26
C THR A 293 30.72 -5.89 -8.69
N THR A 294 29.62 -5.50 -8.04
CA THR A 294 28.63 -6.45 -7.49
C THR A 294 27.96 -7.27 -8.60
N LEU A 295 27.66 -6.63 -9.74
CA LEU A 295 27.11 -7.35 -10.90
C LEU A 295 28.09 -8.41 -11.42
N ARG A 296 29.39 -8.09 -11.50
CA ARG A 296 30.44 -9.02 -11.96
C ARG A 296 30.51 -10.27 -11.08
N GLU A 297 30.46 -10.12 -9.76
CA GLU A 297 30.49 -11.24 -8.82
C GLU A 297 29.28 -12.17 -8.97
N HIS A 298 28.08 -11.58 -9.08
CA HIS A 298 26.85 -12.34 -9.29
C HIS A 298 26.82 -13.04 -10.65
N CYS A 299 27.30 -12.40 -11.72
CA CYS A 299 27.39 -13.03 -13.03
C CYS A 299 28.39 -14.19 -13.03
N ARG A 300 29.56 -14.05 -12.38
CA ARG A 300 30.53 -15.16 -12.22
C ARG A 300 29.91 -16.37 -11.53
N PHE A 301 29.08 -16.13 -10.51
CA PHE A 301 28.35 -17.19 -9.83
C PHE A 301 27.31 -17.87 -10.73
N LEU A 302 26.53 -17.08 -11.48
CA LEU A 302 25.55 -17.64 -12.42
C LEU A 302 26.23 -18.48 -13.52
N THR A 303 27.35 -18.00 -14.06
CA THR A 303 28.08 -18.74 -15.10
C THR A 303 28.67 -20.05 -14.59
N SER A 304 29.18 -20.10 -13.34
CA SER A 304 29.69 -21.35 -12.79
C SER A 304 28.57 -22.39 -12.56
N HIS A 305 27.36 -21.94 -12.21
CA HIS A 305 26.20 -22.83 -12.09
C HIS A 305 25.63 -23.28 -13.43
N LEU A 306 25.78 -22.49 -14.49
CA LEU A 306 25.41 -22.91 -15.84
C LEU A 306 26.39 -23.92 -16.43
N GLN A 307 27.69 -23.76 -16.16
CA GLN A 307 28.72 -24.73 -16.58
C GLN A 307 28.63 -26.09 -15.86
N LEU A 308 27.96 -26.15 -14.71
CA LEU A 308 27.69 -27.41 -13.99
C LEU A 308 26.39 -28.11 -14.44
N ASN A 309 25.60 -27.48 -15.31
CA ASN A 309 24.31 -27.99 -15.80
C ASN A 309 24.29 -28.21 -17.33
N ILE A 310 25.46 -28.20 -17.96
CA ILE A 310 25.71 -28.65 -19.35
C ILE A 310 26.66 -29.83 -19.26
#